data_AF-A0A3A0A8C9-F1
#
_entry.id   AF-A0A3A0A8C9-F1
#
_cell.length_a   1.000
_cell.length_b   1.000
_cell.length_c   1.000
_cell.angle_alpha   90.00
_cell.angle_beta   90.00
_cell.angle_gamma   90.00
#
_symmetry.space_group_name_H-M   'P 1'
#
loop_
_entity.id
_entity.type
_entity.pdbx_description
1 polymer ?
#
loop_
_entity_poly.entity_id
_entity_poly.type
_entity_poly.pdbx_seq_one_letter_code
_entity_poly.pdbx_strand_id
1 'polypeptide(L)'
;MLAKASYHFNNSDYKAAAVYTRSAFEKIIRSFCERKKKKIAFKSKLKDYDPQDFWDEVSPVVSSATKSAIETYRNLVLNAFSHYNTEKHEIKTELASAIKAVNDLKSELDAIR
;
A
#
# COMPACT_ATOMS: atom_id res chain seq x y z
N MET A 1 -4.75 -8.55 5.06
CA MET A 1 -4.87 -7.96 3.70
C MET A 1 -3.72 -8.46 2.82
N LEU A 2 -2.45 -8.34 3.22
CA LEU A 2 -1.32 -8.90 2.47
C LEU A 2 -1.44 -10.39 2.13
N ALA A 3 -1.83 -11.24 3.10
CA ALA A 3 -2.04 -12.67 2.83
C ALA A 3 -3.10 -12.93 1.73
N LYS A 4 -4.15 -12.09 1.67
CA LYS A 4 -5.17 -12.16 0.61
C LYS A 4 -4.58 -11.69 -0.74
N ALA A 5 -3.80 -10.62 -0.74
CA ALA A 5 -3.10 -10.15 -1.93
C ALA A 5 -2.21 -11.25 -2.54
N SER A 6 -1.38 -11.89 -1.72
CA SER A 6 -0.53 -13.01 -2.14
C SER A 6 -1.33 -14.22 -2.62
N TYR A 7 -2.44 -14.56 -1.95
CA TYR A 7 -3.33 -15.64 -2.37
C TYR A 7 -3.90 -15.40 -3.78
N HIS A 8 -4.50 -14.23 -4.01
CA HIS A 8 -5.06 -13.89 -5.32
C HIS A 8 -3.97 -13.80 -6.40
N PHE A 9 -2.79 -13.29 -6.05
CA PHE A 9 -1.64 -13.22 -6.97
C PHE A 9 -1.21 -14.62 -7.43
N ASN A 10 -1.10 -15.58 -6.49
CA ASN A 10 -0.73 -16.96 -6.79
C ASN A 10 -1.79 -17.69 -7.62
N ASN A 11 -3.06 -17.31 -7.48
CA ASN A 11 -4.17 -17.83 -8.29
C ASN A 11 -4.37 -17.06 -9.62
N SER A 12 -3.41 -16.21 -10.00
CA SER A 12 -3.48 -15.36 -11.21
C SER A 12 -4.66 -14.39 -11.26
N ASP A 13 -5.29 -14.12 -10.12
CA ASP A 13 -6.31 -13.08 -9.94
C ASP A 13 -5.61 -11.75 -9.60
N TYR A 14 -4.97 -11.17 -10.61
CA TYR A 14 -4.16 -9.95 -10.44
C TYR A 14 -5.00 -8.73 -10.06
N LYS A 15 -6.28 -8.67 -10.49
CA LYS A 15 -7.19 -7.59 -10.13
C LYS A 15 -7.49 -7.61 -8.63
N ALA A 16 -7.90 -8.75 -8.07
CA ALA A 16 -8.14 -8.84 -6.65
C ALA A 16 -6.84 -8.66 -5.84
N ALA A 17 -5.72 -9.20 -6.32
CA ALA A 17 -4.43 -9.00 -5.68
C ALA A 17 -4.04 -7.51 -5.59
N ALA A 18 -4.23 -6.73 -6.65
CA ALA A 18 -4.01 -5.28 -6.63
C ALA A 18 -4.92 -4.57 -5.61
N VAL A 19 -6.23 -4.89 -5.60
CA VAL A 19 -7.19 -4.33 -4.63
C VAL A 19 -6.76 -4.63 -3.19
N TYR A 20 -6.41 -5.88 -2.89
CA TYR A 20 -5.97 -6.27 -1.55
C TYR A 20 -4.62 -5.67 -1.16
N THR A 21 -3.74 -5.39 -2.13
CA THR A 21 -2.46 -4.70 -1.92
C THR A 21 -2.69 -3.25 -1.51
N ARG A 22 -3.57 -2.55 -2.22
CA ARG A 22 -4.02 -1.18 -1.85
C ARG A 22 -4.59 -1.13 -0.44
N SER A 23 -5.59 -1.97 -0.18
CA SER A 23 -6.24 -1.98 1.13
C SER A 23 -5.28 -2.40 2.25
N ALA A 24 -4.25 -3.19 1.95
CA ALA A 24 -3.18 -3.46 2.91
C ALA A 24 -2.37 -2.20 3.22
N PHE A 25 -1.90 -1.50 2.19
CA PHE A 25 -1.16 -0.25 2.33
C PHE A 25 -1.92 0.77 3.18
N GLU A 26 -3.17 1.07 2.81
CA GLU A 26 -4.02 2.04 3.53
C GLU A 26 -4.24 1.65 5.00
N LYS A 27 -4.42 0.35 5.27
CA LYS A 27 -4.58 -0.13 6.65
C LYS A 27 -3.29 0.00 7.46
N ILE A 28 -2.14 -0.29 6.84
CA ILE A 28 -0.82 -0.23 7.50
C ILE A 28 -0.49 1.21 7.90
N ILE A 29 -0.56 2.16 6.97
CA ILE A 29 -0.22 3.57 7.25
C ILE A 29 -1.18 4.18 8.26
N ARG A 30 -2.49 3.87 8.17
CA ARG A 30 -3.49 4.36 9.12
C ARG A 30 -3.23 3.82 10.52
N SER A 31 -2.99 2.50 10.63
CA SER A 31 -2.70 1.86 11.92
C SER A 31 -1.42 2.40 12.54
N PHE A 32 -0.39 2.67 11.74
CA PHE A 32 0.82 3.31 12.24
C PHE A 32 0.55 4.72 12.78
N CYS A 33 -0.15 5.57 12.02
CA CYS A 33 -0.49 6.92 12.45
C CYS A 33 -1.34 6.93 13.73
N GLU A 34 -2.28 6.00 13.86
CA GLU A 34 -3.08 5.80 15.07
C GLU A 34 -2.20 5.42 16.27
N ARG A 35 -1.38 4.37 16.13
CA ARG A 35 -0.46 3.90 17.20
C ARG A 35 0.49 5.00 17.66
N LYS A 36 1.02 5.79 16.72
CA LYS A 36 1.97 6.88 16.99
C LYS A 36 1.32 8.22 17.33
N LYS A 37 -0.01 8.29 17.37
CA LYS A 37 -0.79 9.50 17.63
C LYS A 37 -0.36 10.67 16.73
N LYS A 38 -0.14 10.38 15.44
CA LYS A 38 0.23 11.40 14.45
C LYS A 38 -0.89 12.44 14.33
N LYS A 39 -0.51 13.70 14.15
CA LYS A 39 -1.45 14.81 14.04
C LYS A 39 -2.00 14.87 12.62
N ILE A 40 -3.17 14.28 12.42
CA ILE A 40 -3.88 14.30 11.13
C ILE A 40 -5.11 15.19 11.28
N ALA A 41 -5.41 15.97 10.24
CA ALA A 41 -6.60 16.80 10.21
C ALA A 41 -7.85 15.93 10.44
N PHE A 42 -8.65 16.29 11.45
CA PHE A 42 -9.86 15.56 11.76
C PHE A 42 -10.90 15.75 10.65
N LYS A 43 -11.37 14.63 10.11
CA LYS A 43 -12.50 14.57 9.18
C LYS A 43 -13.59 13.68 9.76
N SER A 44 -14.85 14.11 9.62
CA SER A 44 -16.00 13.47 10.25
C SER A 44 -16.30 12.08 9.68
N LYS A 45 -16.04 11.83 8.39
CA LYS A 45 -16.29 10.54 7.75
C LYS A 45 -14.98 9.92 7.29
N LEU A 46 -14.85 8.60 7.49
CA LEU A 46 -13.64 7.86 7.11
C LEU A 46 -13.33 7.96 5.60
N LYS A 47 -14.37 8.05 4.76
CA LYS A 47 -14.24 8.18 3.30
C LYS A 47 -13.66 9.52 2.84
N ASP A 48 -13.65 10.53 3.71
CA ASP A 48 -13.16 11.85 3.36
C ASP A 48 -11.62 11.96 3.56
N TYR A 49 -11.01 10.95 4.20
CA TYR A 49 -9.56 10.87 4.34
C TYR A 49 -8.91 10.38 3.07
N ASP A 50 -7.84 11.08 2.65
CA ASP A 50 -7.01 10.63 1.56
C ASP A 50 -5.88 9.76 2.13
N PRO A 51 -5.59 8.56 1.57
CA PRO A 51 -4.38 7.81 1.91
C PRO A 51 -3.09 8.63 1.89
N GLN A 52 -3.02 9.68 1.06
CA GLN A 52 -1.91 10.63 1.02
C GLN A 52 -1.70 11.34 2.36
N ASP A 53 -2.78 11.76 3.04
CA ASP A 53 -2.72 12.46 4.34
C ASP A 53 -1.95 11.62 5.38
N PHE A 54 -2.13 10.30 5.35
CA PHE A 54 -1.41 9.38 6.23
C PHE A 54 0.01 9.11 5.74
N TRP A 55 0.20 8.98 4.42
CA TRP A 55 1.53 8.73 3.87
C TRP A 55 2.49 9.88 4.13
N ASP A 56 2.04 11.12 4.11
CA ASP A 56 2.89 12.29 4.40
C ASP A 56 3.49 12.23 5.81
N GLU A 57 2.77 11.63 6.76
CA GLU A 57 3.25 11.39 8.13
C GLU A 57 4.15 10.16 8.28
N VAL A 58 4.02 9.18 7.38
CA VAL A 58 4.75 7.91 7.40
C VAL A 58 6.04 7.97 6.58
N SER A 59 6.03 8.64 5.43
CA SER A 59 7.17 8.70 4.50
C SER A 59 8.47 9.24 5.10
N PRO A 60 8.47 10.16 6.09
CA PRO A 60 9.70 10.66 6.70
C PRO A 60 10.35 9.70 7.69
N VAL A 61 9.62 8.68 8.18
CA VAL A 61 10.10 7.75 9.22
C VAL A 61 10.50 6.38 8.67
N VAL A 62 10.33 6.17 7.37
CA VAL A 62 10.77 4.97 6.66
C VAL A 62 12.04 5.26 5.86
N SER A 63 12.78 4.21 5.54
CA SER A 63 13.99 4.28 4.76
C SER A 63 13.73 4.85 3.37
N SER A 64 14.75 5.48 2.80
CA SER A 64 14.70 6.00 1.42
C SER A 64 14.36 4.90 0.41
N ALA A 65 14.82 3.66 0.64
CA ALA A 65 14.53 2.51 -0.19
C ALA A 65 13.03 2.15 -0.17
N THR A 66 12.43 2.00 1.02
CA THR A 66 11.00 1.71 1.16
C THR A 66 10.16 2.84 0.59
N LYS A 67 10.52 4.10 0.88
CA LYS A 67 9.84 5.27 0.34
C LYS A 67 9.81 5.26 -1.19
N SER A 68 10.97 5.10 -1.81
CA SER A 68 11.12 5.06 -3.27
C SER A 68 10.33 3.90 -3.89
N ALA A 69 10.35 2.72 -3.26
CA ALA A 69 9.58 1.57 -3.73
C ALA A 69 8.07 1.83 -3.68
N ILE A 70 7.56 2.38 -2.57
CA ILE A 70 6.13 2.72 -2.44
C ILE A 70 5.73 3.82 -3.44
N GLU A 71 6.56 4.84 -3.64
CA GLU A 71 6.30 5.90 -4.61
C GLU A 71 6.31 5.39 -6.06
N THR A 72 7.20 4.46 -6.39
CA THR A 72 7.26 3.79 -7.71
C THR A 72 5.97 3.04 -8.01
N TYR A 73 5.48 2.24 -7.06
CA TYR A 73 4.26 1.45 -7.25
C TYR A 73 2.98 2.20 -6.85
N ARG A 74 3.09 3.48 -6.53
CA ARG A 74 1.97 4.28 -6.04
C ARG A 74 0.85 4.38 -7.06
N ASN A 75 1.16 4.48 -8.34
CA ASN A 75 0.12 4.48 -9.39
C ASN A 75 -0.54 3.10 -9.55
N LEU A 76 0.21 2.02 -9.32
CA LEU A 76 -0.32 0.65 -9.38
C LEU A 76 -1.18 0.31 -8.15
N VAL A 77 -0.81 0.86 -6.99
CA VAL A 77 -1.40 0.57 -5.67
C VAL A 77 -2.49 1.58 -5.30
N LEU A 78 -2.34 2.87 -5.59
CA LEU A 78 -3.30 3.94 -5.25
C LEU A 78 -4.27 4.28 -6.37
N ASN A 79 -3.87 4.16 -7.64
CA ASN A 79 -4.82 4.31 -8.75
C ASN A 79 -5.41 2.96 -9.10
N ALA A 80 -6.72 2.97 -9.36
CA ALA A 80 -7.46 1.75 -9.58
C ALA A 80 -6.92 1.05 -10.82
N PHE A 81 -6.38 -0.15 -10.60
CA PHE A 81 -6.00 -1.13 -11.61
C PHE A 81 -7.17 -1.52 -12.55
N SER A 82 -8.36 -0.93 -12.36
CA SER A 82 -9.58 -1.14 -13.14
C SER A 82 -9.44 -0.86 -14.64
N HIS A 83 -8.44 -0.08 -15.07
CA HIS A 83 -8.19 0.22 -16.49
C HIS A 83 -7.05 -0.59 -17.13
N TYR A 84 -6.34 -1.45 -16.40
CA TYR A 84 -5.16 -2.13 -16.92
C TYR A 84 -5.50 -3.43 -17.67
N ASN A 85 -4.89 -3.60 -18.85
CA ASN A 85 -4.98 -4.84 -19.63
C ASN A 85 -4.15 -5.94 -18.94
N THR A 86 -4.84 -6.87 -18.27
CA THR A 86 -4.27 -7.96 -17.46
C THR A 86 -3.45 -8.99 -18.24
N GLU A 87 -3.40 -8.91 -19.57
CA GLU A 87 -2.66 -9.86 -20.42
C GLU A 87 -1.18 -9.50 -20.61
N LYS A 88 -0.74 -8.33 -20.16
CA LYS A 88 0.68 -7.93 -20.25
C LYS A 88 1.52 -8.57 -19.13
N HIS A 89 2.59 -9.27 -19.51
CA HIS A 89 3.52 -9.93 -18.58
C HIS A 89 4.15 -8.98 -17.54
N GLU A 90 4.37 -7.71 -17.92
CA GLU A 90 4.96 -6.65 -17.07
C GLU A 90 4.18 -6.44 -15.76
N ILE A 91 2.85 -6.58 -15.82
CA ILE A 91 1.95 -6.34 -14.68
C ILE A 91 2.17 -7.32 -13.54
N LYS A 92 2.51 -8.58 -13.84
CA LYS A 92 2.74 -9.60 -12.82
C LYS A 92 3.95 -9.24 -11.96
N THR A 93 5.03 -8.81 -12.62
CA THR A 93 6.28 -8.42 -11.96
C THR A 93 6.09 -7.14 -11.14
N GLU A 94 5.39 -6.15 -11.69
CA GLU A 94 5.06 -4.91 -10.99
C GLU A 94 4.19 -5.18 -9.75
N LEU A 95 3.16 -6.02 -9.88
CA LEU A 95 2.28 -6.34 -8.76
C LEU A 95 2.99 -7.17 -7.67
N ALA A 96 3.86 -8.10 -8.06
CA ALA A 96 4.70 -8.82 -7.10
C ALA A 96 5.61 -7.85 -6.33
N SER A 97 6.22 -6.90 -7.05
CA SER A 97 7.09 -5.89 -6.47
C SER A 97 6.33 -4.93 -5.55
N ALA A 98 5.09 -4.57 -5.91
CA ALA A 98 4.20 -3.78 -5.08
C ALA A 98 3.80 -4.51 -3.79
N ILE A 99 3.42 -5.79 -3.87
CA ILE A 99 3.13 -6.63 -2.70
C ILE A 99 4.35 -6.68 -1.77
N LYS A 100 5.54 -6.87 -2.34
CA LYS A 100 6.79 -6.86 -1.58
C LYS A 100 7.04 -5.51 -0.91
N ALA A 101 6.92 -4.40 -1.63
CA ALA A 101 7.11 -3.06 -1.07
C ALA A 101 6.18 -2.76 0.10
N VAL A 102 4.90 -3.16 0.01
CA VAL A 102 3.94 -2.99 1.11
C VAL A 102 4.27 -3.91 2.30
N ASN A 103 4.81 -5.10 2.06
CA ASN A 103 5.28 -5.99 3.12
C ASN A 103 6.54 -5.46 3.83
N ASP A 104 7.49 -4.91 3.07
CA ASP A 104 8.70 -4.29 3.60
C ASP A 104 8.34 -3.06 4.43
N LEU A 105 7.43 -2.21 3.92
CA LEU A 105 6.86 -1.09 4.67
C LEU A 105 6.26 -1.53 6.00
N LYS A 106 5.43 -2.59 6.00
CA LYS A 106 4.84 -3.12 7.23
C LYS A 106 5.92 -3.51 8.25
N SER A 107 6.94 -4.22 7.78
CA SER A 107 8.01 -4.74 8.63
C SER A 107 8.83 -3.61 9.25
N GLU A 108 9.15 -2.60 8.45
CA GLU A 108 9.84 -1.39 8.91
C GLU A 108 9.01 -0.62 9.95
N LEU A 109 7.73 -0.38 9.68
CA LEU A 109 6.85 0.34 10.61
C LEU A 109 6.59 -0.41 11.92
N ASP A 110 6.62 -1.74 11.92
CA ASP A 110 6.51 -2.54 13.14
C ASP A 110 7.81 -2.58 13.94
N ALA A 111 8.97 -2.37 13.29
CA ALA A 111 10.24 -2.21 13.99
C ALA A 111 10.33 -0.86 14.73
N ILE A 112 9.60 0.16 14.28
CA ILE A 112 9.49 1.47 14.94
C ILE A 112 8.51 1.36 16.13
N ARG A 113 8.98 0.78 17.24
CA ARG A 113 8.24 0.68 18.52
C ARG A 113 7.79 2.03 19.04
#